data_AF-A0A1B7W7Z6-F1
#
_entry.id   AF-A0A1B7W7Z6-F1
#
_cell.length_a   1.000
_cell.length_b   1.000
_cell.length_c   1.000
_cell.angle_alpha   90.00
_cell.angle_beta   90.00
_cell.angle_gamma   90.00
#
_symmetry.space_group_name_H-M   'P 1'
#
loop_
_entity.id
_entity.type
_entity.pdbx_description
1 polymer ?
#
loop_
_entity_poly.entity_id
_entity_poly.type
_entity_poly.pdbx_seq_one_letter_code
_entity_poly.pdbx_strand_id
1 'polypeptide(L)'
;AFRKSSSSPVNKSLFEVWSVTLSQLNSQKIDMLINRKELLRERFIEKMRTDNDFNRSISQAANKVKYRFEQINQIVQEVLSC
;
A
#
# COMPACT_ATOMS: atom_id res chain seq x y z
N ALA A 1 17.92 -25.12 21.47
CA ALA A 1 16.68 -24.33 21.25
C ALA A 1 16.66 -23.82 19.81
N PHE A 2 15.66 -24.22 19.02
CA PHE A 2 15.50 -23.71 17.65
C PHE A 2 15.00 -22.27 17.72
N ARG A 3 15.82 -21.33 17.26
CA ARG A 3 15.44 -19.91 17.15
C ARG A 3 14.52 -19.78 15.94
N LYS A 4 13.20 -19.74 16.14
CA LYS A 4 12.23 -19.36 15.11
C LYS A 4 12.71 -18.03 14.52
N SER A 5 12.97 -17.98 13.22
CA SER A 5 13.24 -16.71 12.54
C SER A 5 12.03 -15.82 12.82
N SER A 6 12.24 -14.75 13.58
CA SER A 6 11.19 -13.79 13.87
C SER A 6 10.95 -12.99 12.59
N SER A 7 10.20 -13.56 11.64
CA SER A 7 9.60 -12.75 10.59
C SER A 7 8.79 -11.69 11.31
N SER A 8 9.14 -10.42 11.11
CA SER A 8 8.31 -9.32 11.60
C SER A 8 6.87 -9.59 11.15
N PRO A 9 5.87 -9.44 12.05
CA PRO A 9 4.49 -9.66 11.67
C PRO A 9 4.15 -8.78 10.47
N VAL A 10 3.43 -9.34 9.50
CA VAL A 10 2.91 -8.58 8.36
C VAL A 10 2.11 -7.41 8.92
N ASN A 11 2.38 -6.19 8.42
CA ASN A 11 1.64 -5.02 8.84
C ASN A 11 0.18 -5.16 8.39
N LYS A 12 -0.71 -5.41 9.37
CA LYS A 12 -2.14 -5.66 9.12
C LYS A 12 -2.82 -4.50 8.40
N SER A 13 -2.56 -3.26 8.82
CA SER A 13 -3.13 -2.06 8.21
C SER A 13 -2.73 -1.93 6.73
N LEU A 14 -1.47 -2.23 6.40
CA LEU A 14 -0.99 -2.25 5.02
C LEU A 14 -1.63 -3.36 4.20
N PHE A 15 -1.70 -4.58 4.75
CA PHE A 15 -2.30 -5.71 4.05
C PHE A 15 -3.78 -5.45 3.74
N GLU A 16 -4.54 -4.92 4.71
CA GLU A 16 -5.96 -4.61 4.54
C GLU A 16 -6.18 -3.54 3.47
N VAL A 17 -5.47 -2.40 3.53
CA VAL A 17 -5.69 -1.32 2.57
C VAL A 17 -5.35 -1.76 1.14
N TRP A 18 -4.25 -2.48 0.93
CA TRP A 18 -3.89 -3.00 -0.39
C TRP A 18 -4.91 -4.02 -0.90
N SER A 19 -5.33 -4.95 -0.04
CA SER A 19 -6.31 -5.98 -0.42
C SER A 19 -7.63 -5.35 -0.87
N VAL A 20 -8.13 -4.38 -0.10
CA VAL A 20 -9.39 -3.71 -0.45
C VAL A 20 -9.23 -2.86 -1.70
N THR A 21 -8.19 -2.01 -1.80
CA THR A 21 -7.97 -1.17 -2.98
C THR A 21 -7.85 -2.00 -4.26
N LEU A 22 -7.08 -3.08 -4.23
CA LEU A 22 -6.90 -3.93 -5.41
C LEU A 22 -8.19 -4.70 -5.77
N SER A 23 -8.99 -5.11 -4.79
CA SER A 23 -10.26 -5.80 -5.03
C SER A 23 -11.30 -4.97 -5.79
N GLN A 24 -11.15 -3.64 -5.80
CA GLN A 24 -12.05 -2.71 -6.48
C GLN A 24 -11.69 -2.49 -7.96
N LEU A 25 -10.57 -3.06 -8.43
CA LEU A 25 -10.09 -2.90 -9.79
C LEU A 25 -10.56 -4.06 -10.68
N ASN A 26 -10.77 -3.77 -11.96
CA ASN A 26 -11.01 -4.80 -12.97
C ASN A 26 -9.68 -5.42 -13.44
N SER A 27 -9.76 -6.55 -14.16
CA SER A 27 -8.59 -7.28 -14.65
C SER A 27 -7.66 -6.42 -15.51
N GLN A 28 -8.21 -5.59 -16.39
CA GLN A 28 -7.43 -4.69 -17.25
C GLN A 28 -6.57 -3.71 -16.44
N LYS A 29 -7.13 -3.10 -15.39
CA LYS A 29 -6.39 -2.22 -14.48
C LYS A 29 -5.34 -2.99 -13.69
N ILE A 30 -5.64 -4.21 -13.25
CA ILE A 30 -4.66 -5.07 -12.57
C ILE A 30 -3.48 -5.38 -13.49
N ASP A 31 -3.72 -5.74 -14.76
CA ASP A 31 -2.65 -6.00 -15.73
C ASP A 31 -1.79 -4.75 -15.98
N MET A 32 -2.41 -3.57 -16.04
CA MET A 32 -1.67 -2.30 -16.12
C MET A 32 -0.78 -2.09 -14.89
N LEU A 33 -1.28 -2.35 -13.68
CA LEU A 33 -0.49 -2.23 -12.45
C LEU A 33 0.67 -3.24 -12.42
N ILE A 34 0.46 -4.46 -12.90
CA ILE A 34 1.52 -5.49 -13.00
C ILE A 34 2.63 -5.02 -13.95
N ASN A 35 2.25 -4.51 -15.13
CA ASN A 35 3.19 -3.97 -16.11
C ASN A 35 3.95 -2.74 -15.58
N ARG A 36 3.36 -2.00 -14.64
CA ARG A 36 3.90 -0.77 -14.03
C ARG A 36 4.36 -0.97 -12.58
N LYS A 37 4.66 -2.21 -12.18
CA LYS A 37 4.96 -2.56 -10.78
C LYS A 37 6.10 -1.76 -10.16
N GLU A 38 7.14 -1.43 -10.94
CA GLU A 38 8.28 -0.67 -10.43
C GLU A 38 7.85 0.79 -10.14
N LEU A 39 7.08 1.41 -11.03
CA LEU A 39 6.51 2.73 -10.79
C LEU A 39 5.59 2.73 -9.57
N LEU A 40 4.72 1.71 -9.43
CA LEU A 40 3.86 1.55 -8.26
C LEU A 40 4.67 1.47 -6.96
N ARG A 41 5.75 0.70 -6.97
CA ARG A 41 6.67 0.54 -5.85
C ARG A 41 7.38 1.85 -5.53
N GLU A 42 7.87 2.57 -6.54
CA GLU A 42 8.54 3.86 -6.37
C GLU A 42 7.61 4.90 -5.75
N ARG A 43 6.38 5.04 -6.27
CA ARG A 43 5.37 5.97 -5.71
C ARG A 43 5.02 5.63 -4.27
N PHE A 44 4.87 4.34 -3.95
CA PHE A 44 4.64 3.92 -2.57
C PHE A 44 5.82 4.26 -1.64
N ILE A 45 7.06 3.98 -2.07
CA ILE A 45 8.27 4.31 -1.30
C ILE A 45 8.42 5.82 -1.11
N GLU A 46 8.16 6.60 -2.16
CA GLU A 46 8.17 8.06 -2.11
C GLU A 46 7.18 8.55 -1.07
N LYS A 47 5.93 8.09 -1.13
CA LYS A 47 4.88 8.46 -0.16
C LYS A 47 5.27 8.15 1.28
N MET A 48 5.87 6.98 1.50
CA MET A 48 6.37 6.57 2.81
C MET A 48 7.47 7.49 3.38
N ARG A 49 8.29 8.08 2.51
CA ARG A 49 9.40 8.95 2.89
C ARG A 49 8.98 10.40 3.08
N THR A 50 8.08 10.89 2.23
CA THR A 50 7.73 12.32 2.18
C THR A 50 6.51 12.65 3.04
N ASP A 51 5.65 11.68 3.31
CA ASP A 51 4.42 11.87 4.08
C ASP A 51 4.48 11.15 5.43
N ASN A 52 4.91 11.88 6.46
CA ASN A 52 5.02 11.37 7.82
C ASN A 52 3.65 10.95 8.39
N ASP A 53 2.58 11.63 7.98
CA ASP A 53 1.23 11.29 8.41
C ASP A 53 0.76 9.98 7.81
N PHE A 54 1.13 9.71 6.55
CA PHE A 54 0.86 8.42 5.92
C PHE A 54 1.63 7.30 6.62
N ASN A 55 2.92 7.50 6.87
CA ASN A 55 3.77 6.53 7.58
C ASN A 55 3.21 6.21 8.99
N ARG A 56 2.74 7.22 9.72
CA ARG A 56 2.03 7.02 11.01
C ARG A 56 0.71 6.27 10.84
N SER A 57 -0.06 6.58 9.80
CA SER A 57 -1.39 5.98 9.56
C SER A 57 -1.35 4.48 9.27
N ILE A 58 -0.25 3.99 8.69
CA ILE A 58 -0.05 2.56 8.43
C ILE A 58 0.63 1.84 9.60
N SER A 59 1.25 2.56 10.53
CA SER A 59 1.87 2.00 11.73
C SER A 59 0.86 1.79 12.86
N GLN A 60 -0.32 2.40 12.76
CA GLN A 60 -1.40 2.31 13.75
C GLN A 60 -2.61 1.59 13.16
N ALA A 61 -3.25 0.72 13.94
CA ALA A 61 -4.39 -0.07 13.46
C ALA A 61 -5.67 0.79 13.28
N ALA A 62 -6.04 1.53 14.32
CA ALA A 62 -7.36 2.17 14.41
C ALA A 62 -7.39 3.64 13.92
N ASN A 63 -6.26 4.34 13.93
CA ASN A 63 -6.23 5.77 13.62
C ASN A 63 -5.99 6.02 12.13
N LYS A 64 -6.53 7.13 11.63
CA LYS A 64 -6.31 7.61 10.25
C LYS A 64 -6.63 6.56 9.17
N VAL A 65 -7.64 5.71 9.41
CA VAL A 65 -8.09 4.67 8.46
C VAL A 65 -8.46 5.29 7.12
N LYS A 66 -9.37 6.27 7.12
CA LYS A 66 -9.79 6.96 5.89
C LYS A 66 -8.58 7.49 5.09
N TYR A 67 -7.65 8.11 5.79
CA TYR A 67 -6.47 8.71 5.19
C TYR A 67 -5.55 7.69 4.50
N ARG A 68 -5.22 6.55 5.15
CA ARG A 68 -4.38 5.54 4.49
C ARG A 68 -5.03 4.96 3.23
N PHE A 69 -6.36 4.81 3.24
CA PHE A 69 -7.11 4.36 2.06
C PHE A 69 -7.07 5.40 0.94
N GLU A 70 -7.28 6.68 1.25
CA GLU A 70 -7.17 7.77 0.28
C GLU A 70 -5.79 7.82 -0.38
N GLN A 71 -4.72 7.72 0.42
CA GLN A 71 -3.35 7.79 -0.10
C GLN A 71 -2.98 6.60 -0.99
N ILE A 72 -3.36 5.38 -0.59
CA ILE A 72 -3.12 4.18 -1.43
C ILE A 72 -3.95 4.22 -2.71
N ASN A 73 -5.22 4.64 -2.65
CA ASN A 73 -6.03 4.84 -3.85
C ASN A 73 -5.41 5.87 -4.78
N GLN A 74 -4.92 6.98 -4.25
CA GLN A 74 -4.27 8.01 -5.05
C GLN A 74 -3.03 7.47 -5.77
N ILE A 75 -2.14 6.75 -5.07
CA ILE A 75 -0.98 6.09 -5.70
C ILE A 75 -1.43 5.18 -6.86
N VAL A 76 -2.45 4.36 -6.65
CA VAL A 76 -2.98 3.46 -7.68
C VAL A 76 -3.54 4.24 -8.87
N GLN A 77 -4.31 5.31 -8.66
CA GLN A 77 -4.85 6.11 -9.75
C GLN A 77 -3.76 6.85 -10.54
N GLU A 78 -2.74 7.38 -9.86
CA GLU A 78 -1.58 8.01 -10.49
C GLU A 78 -0.88 7.02 -11.43
N VAL A 79 -0.60 5.81 -10.96
CA VAL A 79 0.07 4.76 -11.76
C VAL A 79 -0.79 4.31 -12.93
N LEU A 80 -2.11 4.24 -12.78
CA LEU A 80 -3.03 3.88 -13.87
C LEU A 80 -3.18 4.99 -14.93
N SER A 81 -2.89 6.24 -14.56
CA SER A 81 -3.05 7.41 -15.45
C SER A 81 -1.79 7.80 -16.21
N CYS A 82 -0.63 7.22 -15.88
CA CYS A 82 0.60 7.35 -16.67
C CYS A 82 0.49 6.63 -18.04
#